data_AF-A0AAQ2WXZ7-F1
#
_entry.id   AF-A0AAQ2WXZ7-F1
#
_cell.length_a   1.000
_cell.length_b   1.000
_cell.length_c   1.000
_cell.angle_alpha   90.00
_cell.angle_beta   90.00
_cell.angle_gamma   90.00
#
_symmetry.space_group_name_H-M   'P 1'
#
loop_
_entity.id
_entity.type
_entity.pdbx_description
1 polymer ?
#
loop_
_entity_poly.entity_id
_entity_poly.type
_entity_poly.pdbx_seq_one_letter_code
_entity_poly.pdbx_strand_id
1 'polypeptide(L)'
;MALPQTVITRQMVLAELIKAGINREIADDLSYRYYKNELTYKDIEYLENNFNLKLEMLERSLKTEIEKVKDDLNNKIDNKFTELDNKIDSKFTELDNKVDKVRDELKSDITSISNEIALVRKDMEINKMEFKSTLKLHNWMFGTIITLNVGIFLTLISIVYSLLNK
;
A
#
# COMPACT_ATOMS: atom_id res chain seq x y z
N MET A 1 65.04 23.78 -16.70
CA MET A 1 65.74 25.00 -17.14
C MET A 1 65.14 25.39 -18.48
N ALA A 2 64.31 26.44 -18.54
CA ALA A 2 63.69 26.87 -19.80
C ALA A 2 64.74 27.62 -20.65
N LEU A 3 64.81 27.30 -21.95
CA LEU A 3 65.71 27.94 -22.90
C LEU A 3 65.35 29.43 -23.06
N PRO A 4 66.33 30.35 -23.20
CA PRO A 4 66.04 31.76 -23.45
C PRO A 4 65.31 31.89 -24.79
N GLN A 5 64.06 32.37 -24.75
CA GLN A 5 63.31 32.68 -25.97
C GLN A 5 63.93 33.90 -26.66
N THR A 6 64.27 33.76 -27.94
CA THR A 6 64.75 34.87 -28.76
C THR A 6 63.60 35.83 -29.05
N VAL A 7 63.65 37.03 -28.47
CA VAL A 7 62.64 38.06 -28.66
C VAL A 7 62.83 38.72 -30.03
N ILE A 8 61.88 38.51 -30.94
CA ILE A 8 61.87 39.11 -32.28
C ILE A 8 61.38 40.56 -32.16
N THR A 9 62.22 41.54 -32.51
CA THR A 9 61.86 42.96 -32.39
C THR A 9 61.21 43.50 -33.65
N ARG A 10 60.38 44.56 -33.54
CA ARG A 10 59.81 45.28 -34.70
C ARG A 10 60.89 45.63 -35.72
N GLN A 11 62.05 46.04 -35.25
CA GLN A 11 63.15 46.49 -36.11
C GLN A 11 63.85 45.33 -36.80
N MET A 12 63.94 44.17 -36.16
CA MET A 12 64.37 42.93 -36.81
C MET A 12 63.38 42.52 -37.89
N VAL A 13 62.08 42.60 -37.61
CA VAL A 13 61.01 42.30 -38.57
C VAL A 13 61.02 43.30 -39.73
N LEU A 14 61.10 44.60 -39.42
CA LEU A 14 61.20 45.68 -40.39
C LEU A 14 62.43 45.52 -41.29
N ALA A 15 63.58 45.23 -40.70
CA ALA A 15 64.82 45.04 -41.44
C ALA A 15 64.73 43.82 -42.36
N GLU A 16 64.19 42.70 -41.90
CA GLU A 16 63.98 41.52 -42.73
C GLU A 16 62.93 41.76 -43.83
N LEU A 17 61.84 42.47 -43.54
CA LEU A 17 60.82 42.85 -44.53
C LEU A 17 61.40 43.78 -45.62
N ILE A 18 62.18 44.79 -45.24
CA ILE A 18 62.88 45.69 -46.19
C ILE A 18 63.91 44.90 -47.01
N LYS A 19 64.68 44.00 -46.38
CA LYS A 19 65.67 43.16 -47.05
C LYS A 19 65.05 42.18 -48.05
N ALA A 20 63.83 41.73 -47.79
CA ALA A 20 63.02 40.94 -48.72
C ALA A 20 62.45 41.75 -49.91
N GLY A 21 62.76 43.06 -49.98
CA GLY A 21 62.35 43.94 -51.08
C GLY A 21 60.99 44.62 -50.91
N ILE A 22 60.38 44.55 -49.71
CA ILE A 22 59.10 45.24 -49.44
C ILE A 22 59.34 46.75 -49.31
N ASN A 23 58.45 47.55 -49.90
CA ASN A 23 58.50 49.01 -49.78
C ASN A 23 58.55 49.42 -48.32
N ARG A 24 59.43 50.38 -47.99
CA ARG A 24 59.69 50.80 -46.61
C ARG A 24 58.44 51.20 -45.84
N GLU A 25 57.50 51.92 -46.44
CA GLU A 25 56.26 52.33 -45.77
C GLU A 25 55.35 51.13 -45.47
N ILE A 26 55.28 50.19 -46.40
CA ILE A 26 54.50 48.94 -46.26
C ILE A 26 55.17 48.00 -45.24
N ALA A 27 56.50 47.89 -45.26
CA ALA A 27 57.26 47.11 -44.29
C ALA A 27 57.19 47.72 -42.88
N ASP A 28 57.13 49.05 -42.79
CA ASP A 28 56.94 49.77 -41.52
C ASP A 28 55.56 49.50 -40.94
N ASP A 29 54.50 49.52 -41.76
CA ASP A 29 53.14 49.14 -41.37
C ASP A 29 53.01 47.64 -41.02
N LEU A 30 53.57 46.74 -41.83
CA LEU A 30 53.51 45.28 -41.57
C LEU A 30 54.36 44.85 -40.37
N SER A 31 55.57 45.38 -40.22
CA SER A 31 56.36 45.15 -39.00
C SER A 31 55.66 45.72 -37.79
N TYR A 32 54.96 46.85 -37.95
CA TYR A 32 54.12 47.43 -36.91
C TYR A 32 52.98 46.47 -36.57
N ARG A 33 52.20 45.98 -37.52
CA ARG A 33 51.10 45.02 -37.30
C ARG A 33 51.55 43.65 -36.79
N TYR A 34 52.68 43.13 -37.25
CA TYR A 34 53.25 41.87 -36.80
C TYR A 34 53.81 42.00 -35.39
N TYR A 35 54.59 43.04 -35.13
CA TYR A 35 55.00 43.37 -33.77
C TYR A 35 53.79 43.66 -32.85
N LYS A 36 52.68 44.11 -33.43
CA LYS A 36 51.42 44.39 -32.75
C LYS A 36 50.38 43.25 -32.80
N ASN A 37 50.68 42.12 -33.46
CA ASN A 37 49.77 41.01 -33.84
C ASN A 37 48.31 41.44 -34.09
N GLU A 38 47.84 41.59 -35.33
CA GLU A 38 46.42 41.90 -35.66
C GLU A 38 45.42 40.73 -35.45
N LEU A 39 45.70 39.85 -34.48
CA LEU A 39 44.69 39.45 -33.49
C LEU A 39 45.23 39.98 -32.17
N THR A 40 44.79 41.17 -31.79
CA THR A 40 45.36 41.83 -30.62
C THR A 40 44.94 41.04 -29.38
N TYR A 41 45.67 41.17 -28.27
CA TYR A 41 45.24 40.61 -26.98
C TYR A 41 43.76 40.91 -26.67
N LYS A 42 43.28 42.08 -27.10
CA LYS A 42 41.89 42.52 -26.97
C LYS A 42 40.89 41.69 -27.79
N ASP A 43 41.26 41.21 -28.97
CA ASP A 43 40.38 40.38 -29.80
C ASP A 43 40.25 38.97 -29.20
N ILE A 44 41.35 38.43 -28.66
CA ILE A 44 41.34 37.16 -27.91
C ILE A 44 40.52 37.31 -26.63
N GLU A 45 40.74 38.37 -25.87
CA GLU A 45 39.97 38.69 -24.66
C GLU A 45 38.48 38.88 -24.97
N TYR A 46 38.13 39.51 -26.09
CA TYR A 46 36.75 39.66 -26.53
C TYR A 46 36.11 38.30 -26.87
N LEU A 47 36.82 37.43 -27.59
CA LEU A 47 36.34 36.09 -27.90
C LEU A 47 36.17 35.24 -26.64
N GLU A 48 37.16 35.25 -25.75
CA GLU A 48 37.11 34.56 -24.46
C GLU A 48 35.89 35.01 -23.64
N ASN A 49 35.70 36.32 -23.50
CA ASN A 49 34.53 36.87 -22.81
C ASN A 49 33.21 36.46 -23.48
N ASN A 50 33.15 36.47 -24.82
CA ASN A 50 31.94 36.04 -25.54
C ASN A 50 31.62 34.55 -25.33
N PHE A 51 32.65 33.69 -25.36
CA PHE A 51 32.50 32.26 -25.11
C PHE A 51 32.10 31.98 -23.67
N ASN A 52 32.74 32.62 -22.69
CA ASN A 52 32.39 32.48 -21.27
C ASN A 52 30.94 32.90 -21.02
N LEU A 53 30.50 34.04 -21.57
CA LEU A 53 29.10 34.47 -21.46
C LEU A 53 28.11 33.45 -22.06
N LYS A 54 28.42 32.91 -23.24
CA LYS A 54 27.59 31.86 -23.87
C LYS A 54 27.55 30.58 -23.04
N LEU A 55 28.68 30.19 -22.45
CA LEU A 55 28.78 29.03 -21.58
C LEU A 55 27.94 29.22 -20.31
N GLU A 56 28.05 30.37 -19.65
CA GLU A 56 27.24 30.72 -18.48
C GLU A 56 25.74 30.72 -18.80
N MET A 57 25.34 31.28 -19.95
CA MET A 57 23.95 31.26 -20.40
C MET A 57 23.44 29.83 -20.63
N LEU A 58 24.26 28.99 -21.26
CA LEU A 58 23.94 27.58 -21.49
C LEU A 58 23.80 26.80 -20.18
N GLU A 59 24.74 26.97 -19.25
CA GLU A 59 24.70 26.34 -17.92
C GLU A 59 23.45 26.74 -17.14
N ARG A 60 23.09 28.04 -17.15
CA ARG A 60 21.87 28.54 -16.50
C ARG A 60 20.61 27.95 -17.13
N SER A 61 20.57 27.85 -18.46
CA SER A 61 19.45 27.24 -19.18
C SER A 61 19.28 25.76 -18.82
N LEU A 62 20.37 24.99 -18.88
CA LEU A 62 20.37 23.56 -18.54
C LEU A 62 19.96 23.32 -17.09
N LYS A 63 20.49 24.12 -16.15
CA LYS A 63 20.09 24.03 -14.74
C LYS A 63 18.59 24.27 -14.56
N THR A 64 18.05 25.28 -15.22
CA THR A 64 16.61 25.60 -15.17
C THR A 64 15.76 24.45 -15.73
N GLU A 65 16.20 23.81 -16.82
CA GLU A 65 15.49 22.69 -17.42
C GLU A 65 15.54 21.44 -16.53
N ILE A 66 16.68 21.15 -15.91
CA ILE A 66 16.83 20.07 -14.94
C ILE A 66 15.91 20.27 -13.73
N GLU A 67 15.85 21.51 -13.20
CA GLU A 67 14.96 21.85 -12.09
C GLU A 67 13.49 21.64 -12.46
N LYS A 68 13.06 22.08 -13.65
CA LYS A 68 11.70 21.84 -14.16
C LYS A 68 11.37 20.36 -14.29
N VAL A 69 12.28 19.56 -14.88
CA VAL A 69 12.07 18.11 -15.03
C VAL A 69 11.97 17.43 -13.67
N LYS A 70 12.79 17.86 -12.70
CA LYS A 70 12.72 17.35 -11.33
C LYS A 70 11.36 17.66 -10.68
N ASP A 71 10.88 18.89 -10.81
CA ASP A 71 9.58 19.29 -10.26
C ASP A 71 8.42 18.53 -10.92
N ASP A 72 8.45 18.36 -12.24
CA ASP A 72 7.46 17.56 -12.97
C ASP A 72 7.46 16.08 -12.53
N LEU A 73 8.64 15.50 -12.29
CA LEU A 73 8.76 14.14 -11.78
C LEU A 73 8.23 14.01 -10.35
N ASN A 74 8.57 14.95 -9.46
CA ASN A 74 8.04 14.98 -8.09
C ASN A 74 6.51 15.07 -8.10
N ASN A 75 5.94 15.98 -8.89
CA ASN A 75 4.49 16.11 -9.03
C ASN A 75 3.83 14.82 -9.55
N LYS A 76 4.46 14.12 -10.52
CA LYS A 76 3.95 12.83 -11.01
C LYS A 76 4.01 11.75 -9.93
N ILE A 77 5.07 11.73 -9.12
CA ILE A 77 5.23 10.79 -8.01
C ILE A 77 4.16 11.04 -6.95
N ASP A 78 3.98 12.29 -6.51
CA ASP A 78 2.99 12.66 -5.48
C ASP A 78 1.56 12.32 -5.92
N ASN A 79 1.23 12.58 -7.19
CA ASN A 79 -0.05 12.19 -7.77
C ASN A 79 -0.25 10.68 -7.75
N LYS A 80 0.80 9.89 -8.03
CA LYS A 80 0.72 8.43 -8.00
C LYS A 80 0.60 7.87 -6.59
N PHE A 81 1.27 8.46 -5.61
CA PHE A 81 1.07 8.12 -4.20
C PHE A 81 -0.36 8.39 -3.77
N THR A 82 -0.89 9.58 -4.07
CA THR A 82 -2.29 9.94 -3.76
C THR A 82 -3.29 8.98 -4.42
N GLU A 83 -3.05 8.57 -5.67
CA GLU A 83 -3.91 7.58 -6.36
C GLU A 83 -3.87 6.21 -5.68
N LEU A 84 -2.69 5.78 -5.21
CA LEU A 84 -2.52 4.50 -4.50
C LEU A 84 -3.17 4.53 -3.12
N ASP A 85 -2.98 5.60 -2.34
CA ASP A 85 -3.59 5.77 -1.02
C ASP A 85 -5.11 5.69 -1.12
N ASN A 86 -5.71 6.42 -2.07
CA ASN A 86 -7.16 6.37 -2.32
C ASN A 86 -7.64 4.95 -2.70
N LYS A 87 -6.86 4.19 -3.48
CA LYS A 87 -7.20 2.80 -3.83
C LYS A 87 -7.13 1.88 -2.60
N ILE A 88 -6.14 2.08 -1.74
CA ILE A 88 -5.98 1.32 -0.51
C ILE A 88 -7.15 1.60 0.44
N ASP A 89 -7.49 2.87 0.68
CA ASP A 89 -8.62 3.26 1.54
C ASP A 89 -9.95 2.69 1.04
N SER A 90 -10.17 2.74 -0.28
CA SER A 90 -11.36 2.13 -0.89
C SER A 90 -11.41 0.62 -0.66
N LYS A 91 -10.27 -0.08 -0.74
CA LYS A 91 -10.20 -1.53 -0.49
C LYS A 91 -10.40 -1.89 0.97
N PHE A 92 -9.89 -1.09 1.91
CA PHE A 92 -10.18 -1.25 3.33
C PHE A 92 -11.67 -1.07 3.62
N THR A 93 -12.29 -0.01 3.08
CA THR A 93 -13.73 0.23 3.23
C THR A 93 -14.57 -0.93 2.64
N GLU A 94 -14.18 -1.47 1.49
CA GLU A 94 -14.84 -2.64 0.90
C GLU A 94 -14.73 -3.88 1.80
N LEU A 95 -13.56 -4.08 2.42
CA LEU A 95 -13.31 -5.21 3.32
C LEU A 95 -14.11 -5.09 4.63
N ASP A 96 -14.12 -3.91 5.25
CA ASP A 96 -14.89 -3.64 6.47
C ASP A 96 -16.38 -3.93 6.25
N ASN A 97 -16.95 -3.45 5.14
CA ASN A 97 -18.33 -3.73 4.77
C ASN A 97 -18.61 -5.24 4.60
N LYS A 98 -17.67 -6.01 4.04
CA LYS A 98 -17.81 -7.47 3.92
C LYS A 98 -17.75 -8.16 5.28
N VAL A 99 -16.87 -7.69 6.17
CA VAL A 99 -16.75 -8.21 7.54
C VAL A 99 -18.03 -7.95 8.33
N ASP A 100 -18.58 -6.73 8.26
CA ASP A 100 -19.83 -6.38 8.92
C ASP A 100 -21.00 -7.21 8.41
N LYS A 101 -21.09 -7.42 7.10
CA LYS A 101 -22.13 -8.28 6.52
C LYS A 101 -22.05 -9.72 7.03
N VAL A 102 -20.86 -10.33 7.02
CA VAL A 102 -20.66 -11.70 7.55
C VAL A 102 -21.00 -11.76 9.03
N ARG A 103 -20.63 -10.74 9.81
CA ARG A 103 -20.96 -10.65 11.24
C ARG A 103 -22.47 -10.61 11.47
N ASP A 104 -23.20 -9.83 10.69
CA ASP A 104 -24.65 -9.71 10.81
C ASP A 104 -25.37 -11.00 10.41
N GLU A 105 -24.90 -11.66 9.33
CA GLU A 105 -25.39 -12.98 8.90
C GLU A 105 -25.20 -14.01 10.02
N LEU A 106 -23.99 -14.12 10.57
CA LEU A 106 -23.70 -15.03 11.69
C LEU A 106 -24.53 -14.73 12.94
N LYS A 107 -24.75 -13.44 13.24
CA LYS A 107 -25.60 -13.03 14.37
C LYS A 107 -27.06 -13.46 14.17
N SER A 108 -27.57 -13.34 12.94
CA SER A 108 -28.90 -13.81 12.56
C SER A 108 -29.01 -15.34 12.73
N ASP A 109 -28.04 -16.09 12.21
CA ASP A 109 -28.00 -17.56 12.32
C ASP A 109 -27.97 -18.02 13.78
N ILE A 110 -27.11 -17.41 14.61
CA ILE A 110 -27.03 -17.69 16.06
C ILE A 110 -28.38 -17.42 16.74
N THR A 111 -29.05 -16.33 16.36
CA THR A 111 -30.37 -15.98 16.93
C THR A 111 -31.43 -17.01 16.53
N SER A 112 -31.44 -17.45 15.27
CA SER A 112 -32.34 -18.50 14.77
C SER A 112 -32.14 -19.81 15.54
N ILE A 113 -30.89 -20.28 15.64
CA ILE A 113 -30.53 -21.50 16.37
C ILE A 113 -30.94 -21.39 17.84
N SER A 114 -30.72 -20.22 18.47
CA SER A 114 -31.12 -19.99 19.87
C SER A 114 -32.63 -20.14 20.06
N ASN A 115 -33.43 -19.66 19.12
CA ASN A 115 -34.89 -19.81 19.15
C ASN A 115 -35.31 -21.29 18.97
N GLU A 116 -34.70 -22.00 18.02
CA GLU A 116 -34.97 -23.43 17.81
C GLU A 116 -34.63 -24.27 19.04
N ILE A 117 -33.48 -24.02 19.68
CA ILE A 117 -33.09 -24.67 20.93
C ILE A 117 -34.10 -24.38 22.04
N ALA A 118 -34.61 -23.15 22.14
CA ALA A 118 -35.63 -22.79 23.13
C ALA A 118 -36.93 -23.58 22.93
N LEU A 119 -37.36 -23.77 21.68
CA LEU A 119 -38.53 -24.60 21.35
C LEU A 119 -38.30 -26.07 21.72
N VAL A 120 -37.16 -26.65 21.34
CA VAL A 120 -36.83 -28.06 21.68
C VAL A 120 -36.79 -28.27 23.19
N ARG A 121 -36.24 -27.31 23.95
CA ARG A 121 -36.24 -27.38 25.43
C ARG A 121 -37.66 -27.40 25.98
N LYS A 122 -38.56 -26.57 25.45
CA LYS A 122 -39.97 -26.54 25.85
C LYS A 122 -40.67 -27.86 25.54
N ASP A 123 -40.47 -28.42 24.36
CA ASP A 123 -41.05 -29.72 23.99
C ASP A 123 -40.54 -30.85 24.89
N MET A 124 -39.26 -30.82 25.26
CA MET A 124 -38.68 -31.78 26.20
C MET A 124 -39.27 -31.66 27.61
N GLU A 125 -39.53 -30.44 28.08
CA GLU A 125 -40.23 -30.21 29.36
C GLU A 125 -41.66 -30.74 29.33
N ILE A 126 -42.39 -30.51 28.24
CA ILE A 126 -43.75 -31.04 28.03
C ILE A 126 -43.73 -32.57 28.05
N ASN A 127 -42.89 -33.19 27.24
CA ASN A 127 -42.75 -34.65 27.18
C ASN A 127 -42.40 -35.26 28.54
N LYS A 128 -41.54 -34.59 29.33
CA LYS A 128 -41.20 -35.01 30.69
C LYS A 128 -42.42 -34.95 31.62
N MET A 129 -43.25 -33.92 31.52
CA MET A 129 -44.48 -33.80 32.31
C MET A 129 -45.50 -34.88 31.93
N GLU A 130 -45.74 -35.10 30.63
CA GLU A 130 -46.65 -36.13 30.12
C GLU A 130 -46.22 -37.54 30.51
N PHE A 131 -44.93 -37.84 30.44
CA PHE A 131 -44.41 -39.13 30.89
C PHE A 131 -44.63 -39.31 32.41
N LYS A 132 -44.36 -38.27 33.20
CA LYS A 132 -44.58 -38.30 34.66
C LYS A 132 -46.06 -38.48 35.03
N SER A 133 -46.99 -37.83 34.33
CA SER A 133 -48.43 -38.02 34.56
C SER A 133 -48.88 -39.41 34.15
N THR A 134 -48.38 -39.92 33.02
CA THR A 134 -48.67 -41.27 32.53
C THR A 134 -48.18 -42.33 33.53
N LEU A 135 -46.96 -42.21 34.05
CA LEU A 135 -46.45 -43.11 35.10
C LEU A 135 -47.29 -43.06 36.37
N LYS A 136 -47.70 -41.85 36.81
CA LYS A 136 -48.59 -41.72 37.98
C LYS A 136 -49.92 -42.45 37.77
N LEU A 137 -50.51 -42.34 36.58
CA LEU A 137 -51.74 -43.05 36.24
C LEU A 137 -51.55 -44.56 36.25
N HIS A 138 -50.48 -45.07 35.62
CA HIS A 138 -50.16 -46.50 35.63
C HIS A 138 -49.93 -47.02 37.05
N ASN A 139 -49.17 -46.30 37.88
CA ASN A 139 -48.94 -46.67 39.27
C ASN A 139 -50.26 -46.72 40.07
N TRP A 140 -51.17 -45.77 39.84
CA TRP A 140 -52.49 -45.78 40.45
C TRP A 140 -53.32 -46.98 40.00
N MET A 141 -53.37 -47.27 38.70
CA MET A 141 -54.06 -48.43 38.14
C MET A 141 -53.52 -49.75 38.70
N PHE A 142 -52.19 -49.92 38.73
CA PHE A 142 -51.56 -51.10 39.32
C PHE A 142 -51.92 -51.27 40.79
N GLY A 143 -51.99 -50.17 41.56
CA GLY A 143 -52.48 -50.21 42.93
C GLY A 143 -53.87 -50.83 43.04
N THR A 144 -54.83 -50.37 42.23
CA THR A 144 -56.21 -50.92 42.22
C THR A 144 -56.25 -52.39 41.80
N ILE A 145 -55.46 -52.77 40.79
CA ILE A 145 -55.39 -54.15 40.30
C ILE A 145 -54.81 -55.07 41.39
N ILE A 146 -53.75 -54.64 42.07
CA ILE A 146 -53.12 -55.42 43.15
C ILE A 146 -54.12 -55.61 44.30
N THR A 147 -54.80 -54.54 44.74
CA THR A 147 -55.80 -54.63 45.83
C THR A 147 -56.95 -55.58 45.47
N LEU A 148 -57.46 -55.52 44.24
CA LEU A 148 -58.53 -56.42 43.78
C LEU A 148 -58.06 -57.89 43.81
N ASN A 149 -56.87 -58.18 43.26
CA ASN A 149 -56.33 -59.54 43.23
C ASN A 149 -56.09 -60.09 44.63
N VAL A 150 -55.49 -59.31 45.55
CA VAL A 150 -55.28 -59.72 46.94
C VAL A 150 -56.62 -60.02 47.64
N GLY A 151 -57.64 -59.19 47.44
CA GLY A 151 -58.97 -59.42 47.97
C GLY A 151 -59.58 -60.75 47.51
N ILE A 152 -59.52 -61.03 46.20
CA ILE A 152 -59.98 -62.31 45.63
C ILE A 152 -59.23 -63.49 46.26
N PHE A 153 -57.90 -63.43 46.35
CA PHE A 153 -57.10 -64.50 46.96
C PHE A 153 -57.49 -64.77 48.42
N LEU A 154 -57.69 -63.73 49.25
CA LEU A 154 -58.11 -63.88 50.65
C LEU A 154 -59.50 -64.53 50.78
N THR A 155 -60.45 -64.14 49.91
CA THR A 155 -61.78 -64.78 49.89
C THR A 155 -61.69 -66.27 49.50
N LEU A 156 -60.88 -66.61 48.51
CA LEU A 156 -60.68 -68.00 48.08
C LEU A 156 -60.02 -68.86 49.18
N ILE A 157 -58.99 -68.35 49.85
CA ILE A 157 -58.35 -69.06 50.98
C ILE A 157 -59.37 -69.32 52.09
N SER A 158 -60.22 -68.34 52.39
CA SER A 158 -61.27 -68.48 53.40
C SER A 158 -62.28 -69.57 53.05
N ILE A 159 -62.69 -69.65 51.77
CA ILE A 159 -63.59 -70.71 51.27
C ILE A 159 -62.91 -72.09 51.39
N VAL A 160 -61.66 -72.22 50.96
CA VAL A 160 -60.90 -73.49 51.05
C VAL A 160 -60.77 -73.93 52.51
N TYR A 161 -60.43 -73.02 53.42
CA TYR A 161 -60.31 -73.32 54.85
C TYR A 161 -61.65 -73.80 55.43
N SER A 162 -62.77 -73.15 55.06
CA SER A 162 -64.10 -73.58 55.49
C SER A 162 -64.52 -74.95 54.94
N LEU A 163 -64.03 -75.36 53.77
CA LEU A 163 -64.30 -76.68 53.19
C LEU A 163 -63.46 -77.78 53.84
N LEU A 164 -62.22 -77.48 54.25
CA LEU A 164 -61.30 -78.45 54.87
C LEU A 164 -61.58 -78.72 56.36
N ASN A 165 -62.22 -77.78 57.07
CA ASN A 165 -62.55 -77.91 58.50
C ASN A 165 -63.96 -78.46 58.79
N LYS A 166 -64.62 -79.05 57.78
CA LYS A 166 -65.85 -79.85 57.92
C LYS A 166 -65.51 -81.32 58.08
#